data_AF-A0A117LMK5-F1
#
_entry.id   AF-A0A117LMK5-F1
#
_cell.length_a   1.000
_cell.length_b   1.000
_cell.length_c   1.000
_cell.angle_alpha   90.00
_cell.angle_beta   90.00
_cell.angle_gamma   90.00
#
_symmetry.space_group_name_H-M   'P 1'
#
loop_
_entity.id
_entity.type
_entity.pdbx_description
1 polymer ?
#
loop_
_entity_poly.entity_id
_entity_poly.type
_entity_poly.pdbx_seq_one_letter_code
_entity_poly.pdbx_strand_id
1 'polypeptide(L)' 'LYTLAARYHCKALSILTVSDQLVTGERATAQERLTAFTGMMEIALACLKNL' A
#
# COMPACT_ATOMS: atom_id res chain seq x y z
N LEU A 1 -12.54 -4.76 -1.56
CA LEU A 1 -12.42 -4.16 -0.20
C LEU A 1 -13.46 -3.06 0.02
N TYR A 2 -13.38 -1.92 -0.67
CA TYR A 2 -14.20 -0.74 -0.36
C TYR A 2 -15.72 -0.93 -0.55
N THR A 3 -16.16 -1.68 -1.56
CA THR A 3 -17.59 -2.02 -1.73
C THR A 3 -18.17 -2.75 -0.51
N LEU A 4 -17.39 -3.66 0.09
CA LEU A 4 -17.82 -4.37 1.30
C LEU A 4 -17.81 -3.44 2.52
N ALA A 5 -16.77 -2.62 2.67
CA ALA A 5 -16.68 -1.65 3.75
C ALA A 5 -17.86 -0.67 3.74
N ALA A 6 -18.24 -0.17 2.56
CA ALA A 6 -19.41 0.68 2.40
C ALA A 6 -20.72 -0.04 2.75
N ARG A 7 -20.91 -1.29 2.29
CA ARG A 7 -22.11 -2.09 2.58
C ARG A 7 -22.30 -2.36 4.07
N TYR A 8 -21.22 -2.62 4.80
CA TYR A 8 -21.27 -2.99 6.21
C TYR A 8 -20.94 -1.82 7.16
N HIS A 9 -20.89 -0.59 6.64
CA HIS A 9 -20.58 0.62 7.41
C HIS A 9 -19.26 0.55 8.22
N CYS A 10 -18.25 -0.10 7.65
CA CYS A 10 -16.90 -0.18 8.20
C CYS A 10 -15.95 0.81 7.51
N LYS A 11 -14.84 1.15 8.17
CA LYS A 11 -13.73 1.90 7.55
C LYS A 11 -12.80 0.94 6.81
N ALA A 12 -12.27 1.35 5.66
CA ALA A 12 -11.27 0.60 4.92
C ALA A 12 -10.28 1.53 4.23
N LEU A 13 -9.04 1.06 4.08
CA LEU A 13 -7.94 1.77 3.42
C LEU A 13 -7.07 0.76 2.65
N SER A 14 -6.49 1.18 1.53
CA SER A 14 -5.48 0.45 0.77
C SER A 14 -4.33 1.40 0.46
N ILE A 15 -3.12 0.99 0.81
CA ILE A 15 -1.87 1.67 0.50
C ILE A 15 -1.08 0.70 -0.36
N LEU A 16 -0.51 1.19 -1.47
CA LEU A 16 0.19 0.35 -2.42
C LEU A 16 1.59 0.91 -2.70
N THR A 17 2.57 0.02 -2.78
CA THR A 17 3.91 0.32 -3.32
C THR A 17 3.97 -0.14 -4.77
N VAL A 18 4.38 0.75 -5.68
CA VAL A 18 4.56 0.40 -7.09
C VAL A 18 5.87 -0.37 -7.25
N SER A 19 5.81 -1.58 -7.81
CA SER A 19 6.98 -2.44 -8.04
C SER A 19 7.50 -2.42 -9.47
N ASP A 20 6.62 -2.21 -10.43
CA ASP A 20 6.91 -2.29 -11.86
C ASP A 20 6.12 -1.19 -12.60
N GLN A 21 6.73 -0.60 -13.62
CA GLN A 21 6.11 0.41 -14.45
C GLN A 21 5.73 -0.18 -15.80
N LEU A 22 4.43 -0.40 -16.01
CA LEU A 22 3.92 -1.16 -17.17
C LEU A 22 4.21 -0.50 -18.51
N VAL A 23 4.29 0.83 -18.57
CA VAL A 23 4.51 1.57 -19.82
C VAL A 23 5.97 1.52 -20.26
N THR A 24 6.91 1.73 -19.33
CA THR A 24 8.35 1.76 -19.63
C THR A 24 9.01 0.39 -19.52
N GLY A 25 8.35 -0.58 -18.86
CA GLY A 25 8.89 -1.91 -18.57
C GLY A 25 9.91 -1.93 -17.44
N GLU A 26 10.14 -0.79 -16.77
CA GLU A 26 11.06 -0.69 -15.64
C GLU A 26 10.56 -1.52 -14.46
N ARG A 27 11.48 -2.22 -13.79
CA ARG A 27 11.18 -3.07 -12.65
C ARG A 27 12.13 -2.75 -11.51
N ALA A 28 11.59 -2.62 -10.31
CA ALA A 28 12.40 -2.45 -9.12
C ALA A 28 13.32 -3.66 -8.90
N THR A 29 14.47 -3.41 -8.31
CA THR A 29 15.34 -4.45 -7.75
C THR A 29 14.73 -5.06 -6.49
N ALA A 30 15.28 -6.18 -6.02
CA ALA A 30 14.83 -6.79 -4.77
C ALA A 30 15.01 -5.85 -3.56
N GLN A 31 16.12 -5.09 -3.54
CA GLN A 31 16.41 -4.15 -2.48
C GLN A 31 15.44 -2.97 -2.47
N GLU A 32 15.16 -2.36 -3.62
CA GLU A 32 14.20 -1.25 -3.74
C GLU A 32 12.78 -1.69 -3.34
N ARG A 33 12.35 -2.89 -3.73
CA ARG A 33 11.07 -3.45 -3.29
C ARG A 33 10.99 -3.57 -1.78
N LEU A 34 12.03 -4.11 -1.13
CA LEU A 34 12.06 -4.26 0.32
C LEU A 34 12.01 -2.90 1.02
N THR A 35 12.85 -1.95 0.60
CA THR A 35 12.90 -0.61 1.21
C THR A 35 11.56 0.13 1.06
N ALA A 36 10.98 0.13 -0.14
CA ALA A 36 9.72 0.82 -0.38
C ALA A 36 8.51 0.12 0.28
N PHE A 37 8.53 -1.21 0.39
CA PHE A 37 7.53 -1.95 1.16
C PHE A 37 7.60 -1.63 2.65
N THR A 38 8.79 -1.59 3.24
CA THR A 38 8.98 -1.22 4.65
C THR A 38 8.43 0.18 4.93
N GLY A 39 8.73 1.16 4.06
CA GLY A 39 8.18 2.52 4.20
C GLY A 39 6.65 2.56 4.13
N MET A 40 6.05 1.80 3.21
CA MET A 40 4.58 1.66 3.14
C MET A 40 3.99 1.09 4.43
N MET A 41 4.64 0.09 5.03
CA MET A 41 4.21 -0.51 6.30
C MET A 41 4.31 0.47 7.48
N GLU A 42 5.35 1.29 7.53
CA GLU A 42 5.49 2.35 8.55
C GLU A 42 4.34 3.35 8.46
N ILE A 43 3.98 3.78 7.24
CA ILE A 43 2.81 4.65 7.01
C ILE A 43 1.52 3.97 7.47
N ALA A 44 1.32 2.70 7.08
CA ALA A 44 0.13 1.94 7.47
C ALA A 44 -0.01 1.84 9.00
N LEU A 45 1.08 1.54 9.71
CA LEU A 45 1.13 1.48 11.17
C LEU A 45 0.90 2.86 11.81
N ALA A 46 1.44 3.93 11.23
CA ALA A 46 1.20 5.30 11.69
C ALA A 46 -0.27 5.72 11.53
N CYS A 47 -0.95 5.30 10.46
CA CYS A 47 -2.39 5.55 10.26
C CYS A 47 -3.24 4.90 11.37
N LEU A 48 -2.85 3.71 11.86
CA LEU A 48 -3.57 3.03 12.95
C LEU A 48 -3.45 3.76 14.29
N LYS A 49 -2.36 4.48 14.54
CA LYS A 49 -2.15 5.21 15.80
C LYS A 49 -3.11 6.40 15.99
N ASN A 50 -3.71 6.88 14.90
CA ASN A 50 -4.61 8.04 14.89
C ASN A 50 -6.09 7.65 14.66
N LEU A 51 -6.41 6.35 14.75
CA LEU A 51 -7.77 5.79 14.69
C LEU A 51 -8.28 5.43 16.08
#